data_AF-A0A6N9RIQ5-F1
#
_entry.id   AF-A0A6N9RIQ5-F1
#
_cell.length_a   1.000
_cell.length_b   1.000
_cell.length_c   1.000
_cell.angle_alpha   90.00
_cell.angle_beta   90.00
_cell.angle_gamma   90.00
#
_symmetry.space_group_name_H-M   'P 1'
#
loop_
_entity.id
_entity.type
_entity.pdbx_description
1 polymer ?
#
loop_
_entity_poly.entity_id
_entity_poly.type
_entity_poly.pdbx_seq_one_letter_code
_entity_poly.pdbx_strand_id
1 'polypeptide(L)'
;MASPSNGFSSVKLPAALVQQAREAARPLRRSVAGQVEYWATLGRIVEHSGLTTQEAQAAIEGYEAADREVRKKAPDSLEALKLRVLAASGNGVLQANIRNVVEENRQQAAVQRAAA
;
A
#
# COMPACT_ATOMS: atom_id res chain seq x y z
N MET A 1 4.39 -44.42 -4.84
CA MET A 1 3.97 -43.30 -3.96
C MET A 1 5.22 -42.47 -3.69
N ALA A 2 5.30 -41.25 -4.23
CA ALA A 2 6.45 -40.39 -4.03
C ALA A 2 6.32 -39.69 -2.67
N SER A 3 7.24 -39.96 -1.74
CA SER A 3 7.34 -39.22 -0.49
C SER A 3 7.61 -37.74 -0.80
N PRO A 4 6.93 -36.77 -0.14
CA PRO A 4 7.36 -35.39 -0.25
C PRO A 4 8.75 -35.30 0.39
N SER A 5 9.75 -35.03 -0.43
CA SER A 5 11.10 -34.73 0.03
C SER A 5 11.03 -33.43 0.85
N ASN A 6 10.87 -33.55 2.17
CA ASN A 6 10.92 -32.46 3.14
C ASN A 6 12.38 -31.94 3.31
N GLY A 7 13.07 -31.72 2.19
CA GLY A 7 14.39 -31.12 2.15
C GLY A 7 14.27 -29.61 2.12
N PHE A 8 14.83 -28.94 3.13
CA PHE A 8 15.00 -27.49 3.06
C PHE A 8 16.11 -27.16 2.06
N SER A 9 15.79 -26.35 1.05
CA SER A 9 16.77 -25.81 0.11
C SER A 9 16.98 -24.32 0.42
N SER A 10 18.24 -23.90 0.51
CA SER A 10 18.57 -22.50 0.75
C SER A 10 18.72 -21.76 -0.58
N VAL A 11 17.87 -20.76 -0.81
CA VAL A 11 17.87 -19.93 -2.03
C VAL A 11 18.32 -18.51 -1.68
N LYS A 12 19.22 -17.94 -2.47
CA LYS A 12 19.62 -16.54 -2.34
C LYS A 12 18.54 -15.66 -2.96
N LEU A 13 17.89 -14.83 -2.13
CA LEU A 13 16.87 -13.88 -2.56
C LEU A 13 17.39 -12.44 -2.43
N PRO A 14 16.97 -11.52 -3.31
CA PRO A 14 17.27 -10.10 -3.15
C PRO A 14 16.77 -9.56 -1.81
N ALA A 15 17.57 -8.71 -1.17
CA ALA A 15 17.25 -8.15 0.15
C ALA A 15 15.92 -7.37 0.14
N ALA A 16 15.62 -6.66 -0.95
CA ALA A 16 14.37 -5.92 -1.10
C ALA A 16 13.14 -6.83 -1.04
N LEU A 17 13.17 -7.98 -1.73
CA LEU A 17 12.08 -8.96 -1.72
C LEU A 17 11.89 -9.55 -0.33
N VAL A 18 12.99 -9.85 0.37
CA VAL A 18 12.94 -10.34 1.76
C VAL A 18 12.29 -9.33 2.70
N GLN A 19 12.56 -8.03 2.52
CA GLN A 19 11.92 -6.98 3.32
C GLN A 19 10.42 -6.83 2.99
N GLN A 20 10.05 -6.84 1.71
CA GLN A 20 8.63 -6.83 1.32
C GLN A 20 7.87 -8.03 1.91
N ALA A 21 8.46 -9.23 1.85
CA ALA A 21 7.87 -10.41 2.45
C ALA A 21 7.74 -10.27 3.97
N ARG A 22 8.73 -9.69 4.65
CA ARG A 22 8.66 -9.41 6.09
C ARG A 22 7.52 -8.44 6.43
N GLU A 23 7.38 -7.36 5.68
CA GLU A 23 6.33 -6.36 5.90
C GLU A 23 4.94 -6.94 5.64
N ALA A 24 4.75 -7.69 4.56
CA ALA A 24 3.49 -8.36 4.25
C ALA A 24 3.14 -9.46 5.27
N ALA A 25 4.14 -10.12 5.86
CA ALA A 25 3.94 -11.18 6.83
C ALA A 25 3.58 -10.67 8.24
N ARG A 26 4.00 -9.44 8.59
CA ARG A 26 3.84 -8.85 9.94
C ARG A 26 2.40 -8.89 10.47
N PRO A 27 1.37 -8.43 9.72
CA PRO A 27 -0.01 -8.42 10.20
C PRO A 27 -0.54 -9.81 10.51
N LEU A 28 -0.09 -10.81 9.76
CA LEU A 28 -0.54 -12.20 9.85
C LEU A 28 0.36 -13.05 10.75
N ARG A 29 1.38 -12.44 11.37
CA ARG A 29 2.43 -13.09 12.19
C ARG A 29 3.06 -14.30 11.48
N ARG A 30 3.16 -14.25 10.15
CA ARG A 30 3.77 -15.31 9.33
C ARG A 30 5.28 -15.16 9.31
N SER A 31 5.99 -16.26 9.07
CA SER A 31 7.42 -16.20 8.77
C SER A 31 7.64 -15.64 7.36
N VAL A 32 8.85 -15.10 7.10
CA VAL A 32 9.22 -14.61 5.77
C VAL A 32 9.13 -15.75 4.74
N ALA A 33 9.61 -16.94 5.09
CA ALA A 33 9.53 -18.13 4.24
C ALA A 33 8.06 -18.50 3.93
N GLY A 34 7.19 -18.51 4.95
CA GLY A 34 5.77 -18.80 4.77
C GLY A 34 5.04 -17.73 3.93
N GLN A 35 5.48 -16.47 3.99
CA GLN A 35 4.94 -15.43 3.12
C GLN A 35 5.35 -15.62 1.66
N VAL A 36 6.59 -16.02 1.40
CA VAL A 36 7.08 -16.33 0.05
C VAL A 36 6.35 -17.56 -0.52
N GLU A 37 6.14 -18.60 0.29
CA GLU A 37 5.35 -19.79 -0.11
C GLU A 37 3.90 -19.43 -0.45
N TYR A 38 3.29 -18.55 0.34
CA TYR A 38 1.95 -18.05 0.07
C TYR A 38 1.87 -17.32 -1.28
N TRP A 39 2.81 -16.41 -1.56
CA TRP A 39 2.87 -15.72 -2.86
C TRP A 39 3.08 -16.70 -4.02
N ALA A 40 3.95 -17.69 -3.86
CA ALA A 40 4.17 -18.72 -4.88
C ALA A 40 2.90 -19.56 -5.15
N THR A 41 2.14 -19.86 -4.10
CA THR A 41 0.86 -20.58 -4.22
C THR A 41 -0.17 -19.75 -4.98
N LEU A 42 -0.29 -18.45 -4.65
CA LEU A 42 -1.16 -17.54 -5.39
C LEU A 42 -0.77 -17.44 -6.87
N GLY A 43 0.53 -17.30 -7.18
CA GLY A 43 1.02 -17.25 -8.55
C GLY A 43 0.63 -18.50 -9.34
N ARG A 44 0.81 -19.69 -8.75
CA ARG A 44 0.41 -20.96 -9.37
C ARG A 44 -1.10 -21.05 -9.60
N ILE A 45 -1.92 -20.60 -8.65
CA ILE A 45 -3.38 -20.57 -8.82
C ILE A 45 -3.76 -19.65 -9.97
N VAL A 46 -3.14 -18.47 -10.07
CA VAL A 46 -3.39 -17.50 -11.15
C VAL A 46 -3.03 -18.07 -12.52
N GLU A 47 -1.91 -18.78 -12.63
CA GLU A 47 -1.51 -19.47 -13.88
C GLU A 47 -2.50 -20.57 -14.28
N HIS A 48 -3.00 -21.34 -13.31
CA HIS A 48 -3.96 -22.43 -13.56
C HIS A 48 -5.40 -21.94 -13.77
N SER A 49 -5.78 -20.79 -13.21
CA SER A 49 -7.13 -20.23 -13.38
C SER A 49 -7.33 -19.55 -14.73
N GLY A 50 -6.29 -19.51 -15.57
CA GLY A 50 -6.37 -19.00 -16.94
C GLY A 50 -6.35 -17.47 -17.03
N LEU A 51 -5.90 -16.78 -15.98
CA LEU A 51 -5.50 -15.38 -16.13
C LEU A 51 -4.35 -15.37 -17.14
N THR A 52 -4.55 -14.73 -18.29
CA THR A 52 -3.53 -14.72 -19.32
C THR A 52 -2.27 -14.08 -18.77
N THR A 53 -1.09 -14.58 -19.16
CA THR A 53 0.19 -14.01 -18.70
C THR A 53 0.26 -12.49 -18.96
N GLN A 54 -0.43 -12.01 -20.00
CA GLN A 54 -0.58 -10.60 -20.33
C GLN A 54 -1.42 -9.82 -19.32
N GLU A 55 -2.55 -10.36 -18.85
CA GLU A 55 -3.37 -9.73 -17.81
C GLU A 55 -2.65 -9.67 -16.46
N ALA A 56 -1.92 -10.74 -16.10
CA ALA A 56 -1.08 -10.75 -14.91
C ALA A 56 0.03 -9.69 -15.00
N GLN A 57 0.67 -9.57 -16.16
CA GLN A 57 1.71 -8.57 -16.38
C GLN A 57 1.15 -7.14 -16.35
N ALA A 58 0.01 -6.88 -16.98
CA ALA A 58 -0.66 -5.58 -16.92
C ALA A 58 -1.04 -5.21 -15.48
N ALA A 59 -1.49 -6.18 -14.67
CA ALA A 59 -1.78 -5.96 -13.27
C ALA A 59 -0.52 -5.64 -12.44
N ILE A 60 0.61 -6.30 -12.72
CA ILE A 60 1.91 -6.02 -12.09
C ILE A 60 2.38 -4.61 -12.46
N GLU A 61 2.37 -4.26 -13.75
CA GLU A 61 2.78 -2.94 -14.24
C GLU A 61 1.92 -1.83 -13.62
N GLY A 62 0.60 -2.06 -13.52
CA GLY A 62 -0.32 -1.14 -12.85
C GLY A 62 -0.02 -0.97 -11.36
N TYR A 63 0.23 -2.07 -10.65
CA TYR A 63 0.62 -2.03 -9.23
C TYR A 63 1.94 -1.27 -9.02
N GLU A 64 2.96 -1.57 -9.83
CA GLU A 64 4.25 -0.89 -9.74
C GLU A 64 4.16 0.61 -10.09
N ALA A 65 3.35 0.96 -11.09
CA ALA A 65 3.10 2.37 -11.43
C ALA A 65 2.44 3.11 -10.28
N ALA A 66 1.43 2.51 -9.65
CA ALA A 66 0.78 3.06 -8.47
C ALA A 66 1.75 3.20 -7.28
N ASP A 67 2.58 2.18 -7.01
CA ASP A 67 3.58 2.22 -5.93
C ASP A 67 4.64 3.30 -6.19
N ARG A 68 5.09 3.46 -7.44
CA ARG A 68 6.00 4.55 -7.83
C ARG A 68 5.37 5.93 -7.60
N GLU A 69 4.10 6.12 -7.94
CA GLU A 69 3.40 7.39 -7.73
C GLU A 69 3.18 7.68 -6.24
N VAL A 70 2.88 6.67 -5.42
CA VAL A 70 2.80 6.82 -3.96
C VAL A 70 4.16 7.22 -3.39
N ARG A 71 5.25 6.58 -3.81
CA ARG A 71 6.62 6.94 -3.39
C ARG A 71 7.01 8.35 -3.80
N LYS A 72 6.64 8.81 -5.01
CA LYS A 72 6.89 10.20 -5.45
C LYS A 72 6.09 11.24 -4.65
N LYS A 73 4.89 10.89 -4.18
CA LYS A 73 4.01 11.81 -3.43
C LYS A 73 4.32 11.83 -1.93
N ALA A 74 4.90 10.76 -1.39
CA ALA A 74 5.36 10.73 -0.02
C ALA A 74 6.49 11.77 0.17
N PRO A 75 6.40 12.69 1.13
CA PRO A 75 7.52 13.56 1.44
C PRO A 75 8.68 12.70 1.97
N ASP A 76 9.81 12.70 1.26
CA ASP A 76 11.00 11.89 1.55
C ASP A 76 11.59 12.10 2.96
N SER A 77 11.14 13.11 3.70
CA SER A 77 11.59 13.36 5.08
C SER A 77 10.54 14.08 5.92
N LEU A 78 10.60 13.85 7.23
CA LEU A 78 9.87 14.60 8.24
C LEU A 78 10.13 16.13 8.11
N GLU A 79 11.33 16.51 7.69
CA GLU A 79 11.70 17.90 7.45
C GLU A 79 10.94 18.51 6.25
N ALA A 80 10.77 17.76 5.16
CA ALA A 80 9.94 18.20 4.04
C ALA A 80 8.46 18.38 4.44
N LEU A 81 7.96 17.54 5.36
CA LEU A 81 6.61 17.69 5.91
C LEU A 81 6.51 18.95 6.80
N LYS A 82 7.47 19.16 7.71
CA LYS A 82 7.53 20.37 8.56
C LYS A 82 7.56 21.64 7.72
N LEU A 83 8.40 21.70 6.69
CA LEU A 83 8.49 22.84 5.78
C LEU A 83 7.18 23.11 5.05
N ARG A 84 6.49 22.06 4.58
CA ARG A 84 5.20 22.21 3.91
C ARG A 84 4.11 22.71 4.86
N VAL A 85 4.08 22.24 6.10
CA VAL A 85 3.14 22.71 7.13
C VAL A 85 3.41 24.16 7.52
N LEU A 86 4.69 24.54 7.67
CA LEU A 86 5.08 25.92 7.94
C LEU A 86 4.71 26.85 6.78
N ALA A 87 4.95 26.43 5.53
CA ALA A 87 4.55 27.19 4.34
C ALA A 87 3.02 27.33 4.22
N ALA A 88 2.26 26.27 4.50
CA ALA A 88 0.79 26.31 4.50
C ALA A 88 0.24 27.21 5.62
N SER A 89 0.92 27.25 6.77
CA SER A 89 0.60 28.16 7.89
C SER A 89 0.93 29.61 7.57
N GLY A 90 2.06 29.86 6.89
CA GLY A 90 2.52 31.21 6.52
C GLY A 90 1.75 31.84 5.35
N ASN A 91 1.28 31.02 4.40
CA ASN A 91 0.62 31.50 3.18
C ASN A 91 -0.90 31.60 3.30
N GLY A 92 -1.46 31.41 4.51
CA GLY A 92 -2.90 31.50 4.78
C GLY A 92 -3.76 30.35 4.20
N VAL A 93 -3.15 29.42 3.45
CA VAL A 93 -3.84 28.26 2.85
C VAL A 93 -4.46 27.37 3.94
N LEU A 94 -3.76 27.18 5.07
CA LEU A 94 -4.29 26.42 6.19
C LEU A 94 -5.54 27.10 6.78
N GLN A 95 -5.52 28.42 6.93
CA GLN A 95 -6.64 29.20 7.46
C GLN A 95 -7.84 29.20 6.50
N ALA A 96 -7.59 29.26 5.18
CA ALA A 96 -8.62 29.13 4.16
C ALA A 96 -9.30 27.75 4.20
N ASN A 97 -8.52 26.68 4.30
CA ASN A 97 -9.06 25.32 4.42
C ASN A 97 -9.84 25.11 5.72
N ILE A 98 -9.38 25.66 6.85
CA ILE A 98 -10.13 25.61 8.11
C ILE A 98 -11.49 26.30 7.97
N ARG A 99 -11.55 27.48 7.33
CA ARG A 99 -12.82 28.17 7.10
C ARG A 99 -13.78 27.33 6.25
N ASN A 100 -13.30 26.75 5.15
CA ASN A 100 -14.12 25.89 4.28
C ASN A 100 -14.69 24.69 5.06
N VAL A 101 -13.86 24.00 5.84
CA VAL A 101 -14.29 22.85 6.65
C VAL A 101 -15.32 23.27 7.72
N VAL A 102 -15.14 24.44 8.35
CA VAL A 102 -16.11 24.97 9.32
C VAL A 102 -17.45 25.29 8.66
N GLU A 103 -17.43 25.89 7.47
CA GLU A 103 -18.65 26.18 6.71
C GLU A 103 -19.37 24.91 6.26
N GLU A 104 -18.65 23.92 5.73
CA GLU A 104 -19.23 22.61 5.36
C GLU A 104 -19.87 21.92 6.56
N ASN A 105 -19.20 21.85 7.71
CA ASN A 105 -19.76 21.25 8.92
C ASN A 105 -21.00 22.01 9.41
N ARG A 106 -21.01 23.34 9.28
CA ARG A 106 -22.17 24.16 9.66
C ARG A 106 -23.36 23.89 8.75
N GLN A 107 -23.14 23.72 7.45
CA GLN A 107 -24.18 23.35 6.49
C GLN A 107 -24.72 21.95 6.78
N GLN A 108 -23.84 20.97 7.02
CA GLN A 108 -24.24 19.61 7.39
C GLN A 108 -25.06 19.58 8.68
N ALA A 109 -24.64 20.33 9.71
CA ALA A 109 -25.39 20.44 10.96
C ALA A 109 -26.76 21.10 10.77
N ALA A 110 -26.87 22.09 9.88
CA ALA A 110 -28.15 22.73 9.55
C ALA A 110 -29.09 21.75 8.81
N VAL A 111 -28.57 20.96 7.87
CA VAL A 111 -29.33 19.91 7.17
C VAL A 111 -29.81 18.83 8.15
N GLN A 112 -28.95 18.39 9.06
CA GLN A 112 -29.31 17.39 10.09
C GLN A 112 -30.40 17.92 11.05
N ARG A 113 -30.35 19.21 11.40
CA ARG A 113 -31.39 19.84 12.24
C ARG A 113 -32.73 20.02 11.52
N ALA A 114 -32.73 20.20 10.20
CA ALA A 114 -33.95 20.31 9.41
C ALA A 114 -34.60 18.95 9.11
N ALA A 115 -33.87 17.85 9.28
CA ALA A 115 -34.34 16.48 9.07
C ALA A 115 -34.81 15.78 10.36
N ALA A 116 -34.72 16.45 11.52
CA ALA A 116 -35.18 15.99 12.83
C ALA A 116 -36.45 16.72 13.25
#